data_AF-A0A4P5XJE4-F1
#
_entry.id   AF-A0A4P5XJE4-F1
#
_cell.length_a   1.000
_cell.length_b   1.000
_cell.length_c   1.000
_cell.angle_alpha   90.00
_cell.angle_beta   90.00
_cell.angle_gamma   90.00
#
_symmetry.space_group_name_H-M   'P 1'
#
loop_
_entity.id
_entity.type
_entity.pdbx_description
1 polymer ?
#
loop_
_entity_poly.entity_id
_entity_poly.type
_entity_poly.pdbx_seq_one_letter_code
_entity_poly.pdbx_strand_id
1 'polypeptide(L)'
;MSGPIVNAPTVNPLRDAGVAQADRVAALSAIAKRDSISIAAATLAEIEACDACLARNDLANILCVQPEVDVKALAPTLMSKALCPVNDSTTDAHNKTISRFVKAACIRAIFTLPERDRCADAAAWQPIHLRTTTVPGKMVWDPKEFIVPPNSIVAIEMVNPDSMQHNMLVCAPGSLSEIGVAADKLGEGAIGKQRQYVPDSAKVLEIMGLTAPNTTGWLWFIAPAKPGTYPLVCTYPGHWRMMNGKLKVQ
;
A
#
# COMPACT_ATOMS: atom_id res chain seq x y z
N MET A 1 23.57 3.74 38.64
CA MET A 1 22.95 2.59 37.96
C MET A 1 22.42 3.08 36.63
N SER A 2 23.22 2.95 35.58
CA SER A 2 22.85 3.27 34.21
C SER A 2 22.08 2.06 33.67
N GLY A 3 20.77 2.19 33.47
CA GLY A 3 19.97 1.13 32.86
C GLY A 3 20.51 0.77 31.47
N PRO A 4 20.23 -0.45 30.96
CA PRO A 4 20.69 -0.83 29.63
C PRO A 4 20.05 0.12 28.61
N ILE A 5 20.88 0.76 27.80
CA ILE A 5 20.44 1.46 26.59
C ILE A 5 19.92 0.35 25.67
N VAL A 6 18.61 0.12 25.68
CA VAL A 6 17.96 -0.70 24.67
C VAL A 6 18.05 0.12 23.39
N ASN A 7 19.01 -0.19 22.53
CA ASN A 7 19.06 0.38 21.18
C ASN A 7 17.69 0.12 20.56
N ALA A 8 16.94 1.19 20.30
CA ALA A 8 15.69 1.08 19.56
C ALA A 8 15.98 0.33 18.26
N PRO A 9 15.12 -0.63 17.84
CA PRO A 9 15.33 -1.32 16.59
C PRO A 9 15.48 -0.29 15.47
N THR A 10 16.58 -0.39 14.72
CA THR A 10 16.84 0.48 13.58
C THR A 10 15.75 0.28 12.54
N VAL A 11 15.00 1.33 12.25
CA VAL A 11 13.96 1.34 11.21
C VAL A 11 14.60 0.98 9.87
N ASN A 12 14.05 -0.01 9.17
CA ASN A 12 14.43 -0.34 7.81
C ASN A 12 13.58 0.48 6.84
N PRO A 13 14.16 1.50 6.17
CA PRO A 13 13.41 2.41 5.31
C PRO A 13 12.73 1.74 4.11
N LEU A 14 13.13 0.52 3.74
CA LEU A 14 12.57 -0.20 2.59
C LEU A 14 11.57 -1.28 3.01
N ARG A 15 11.46 -1.59 4.30
CA ARG A 15 10.64 -2.71 4.80
C ARG A 15 9.57 -2.29 5.80
N ASP A 16 9.84 -1.27 6.60
CA ASP A 16 8.91 -0.83 7.63
C ASP A 16 7.85 0.11 7.03
N ALA A 17 6.62 0.10 7.55
CA ALA A 17 5.61 1.13 7.27
C ALA A 17 6.03 2.45 7.90
N GLY A 18 5.37 3.56 7.57
CA GLY A 18 5.48 4.83 8.29
C GLY A 18 6.84 5.50 8.34
N VAL A 19 7.78 5.01 7.54
CA VAL A 19 9.01 5.70 7.25
C VAL A 19 8.70 6.89 6.36
N ALA A 20 9.29 8.04 6.67
CA ALA A 20 9.13 9.24 5.87
C ALA A 20 9.55 8.98 4.42
N GLN A 21 8.77 9.50 3.47
CA GLN A 21 9.04 9.30 2.04
C GLN A 21 10.46 9.73 1.66
N ALA A 22 10.98 10.82 2.24
CA ALA A 22 12.34 11.31 2.00
C ALA A 22 13.41 10.27 2.38
N ASP A 23 13.25 9.59 3.52
CA ASP A 23 14.20 8.56 3.97
C ASP A 23 14.17 7.34 3.05
N ARG A 24 12.97 6.95 2.58
CA ARG A 24 12.83 5.87 1.58
C ARG A 24 13.53 6.24 0.27
N VAL A 25 13.33 7.47 -0.21
CA VAL A 25 13.96 7.96 -1.44
C VAL A 25 15.48 8.05 -1.29
N ALA A 26 15.99 8.45 -0.12
CA ALA A 26 17.42 8.45 0.17
C ALA A 26 18.01 7.03 0.13
N ALA A 27 17.32 6.06 0.73
CA ALA A 27 17.73 4.65 0.68
C ALA A 27 17.74 4.09 -0.75
N LEU A 28 16.69 4.36 -1.52
CA LEU A 28 16.58 3.94 -2.93
C LEU A 28 17.65 4.60 -3.80
N SER A 29 17.95 5.89 -3.57
CA SER A 29 19.02 6.61 -4.25
C SER A 29 20.40 5.99 -3.98
N ALA A 30 20.65 5.56 -2.75
CA ALA A 30 21.90 4.88 -2.40
C ALA A 30 22.04 3.53 -3.12
N ILE A 31 20.96 2.74 -3.22
CA ILE A 31 20.93 1.49 -3.97
C ILE A 31 21.15 1.74 -5.46
N ALA A 32 20.40 2.69 -6.04
CA ALA A 32 20.51 3.08 -7.44
C ALA A 32 21.95 3.47 -7.82
N LYS A 33 22.61 4.26 -6.97
CA LYS A 33 24.02 4.64 -7.16
C LYS A 33 24.97 3.46 -7.04
N ARG A 34 24.79 2.59 -6.04
CA ARG A 34 25.63 1.41 -5.82
C ARG A 34 25.57 0.46 -7.01
N ASP A 35 24.37 0.21 -7.52
CA ASP A 35 24.11 -0.79 -8.55
C ASP A 35 24.13 -0.20 -9.97
N SER A 36 24.39 1.10 -10.10
CA SER A 36 24.38 1.84 -11.37
C SER A 36 23.09 1.67 -12.17
N ILE A 37 21.95 1.74 -11.48
CA ILE A 37 20.60 1.66 -12.05
C ILE A 37 19.79 2.92 -11.73
N SER A 38 18.62 3.09 -12.34
CA SER A 38 17.71 4.18 -11.99
C SER A 38 17.04 3.94 -10.63
N ILE A 39 16.64 5.02 -9.94
CA ILE A 39 15.83 4.94 -8.70
C ILE A 39 14.56 4.12 -8.95
N ALA A 40 13.97 4.27 -10.13
CA ALA A 40 12.78 3.55 -10.54
C ALA A 40 13.02 2.03 -10.60
N ALA A 41 14.17 1.61 -11.15
CA ALA A 41 14.55 0.21 -11.24
C ALA A 41 14.84 -0.37 -9.84
N ALA A 42 15.54 0.39 -8.99
CA ALA A 42 15.75 0.01 -7.59
C ALA A 42 14.43 -0.13 -6.83
N THR A 43 13.49 0.78 -7.06
CA THR A 43 12.17 0.76 -6.42
C THR A 43 11.38 -0.49 -6.81
N LEU A 44 11.34 -0.81 -8.12
CA LEU A 44 10.67 -2.01 -8.61
C LEU A 44 11.28 -3.29 -8.05
N ALA A 45 12.62 -3.38 -8.00
CA ALA A 45 13.32 -4.52 -7.41
C ALA A 45 13.00 -4.70 -5.91
N GLU A 46 12.88 -3.61 -5.15
CA GLU A 46 12.48 -3.68 -3.73
C GLU A 46 11.02 -4.09 -3.53
N ILE A 47 10.11 -3.66 -4.41
CA ILE A 47 8.70 -4.12 -4.39
C ILE A 47 8.65 -5.63 -4.64
N GLU A 48 9.46 -6.15 -5.57
CA GLU A 48 9.55 -7.57 -5.90
C GLU A 48 10.16 -8.40 -4.77
N ALA A 49 11.23 -7.92 -4.15
CA ALA A 49 11.89 -8.59 -3.04
C ALA A 49 11.10 -8.49 -1.72
N CYS A 50 10.05 -7.67 -1.67
CA CYS A 50 9.24 -7.48 -0.49
C CYS A 50 8.14 -8.55 -0.46
N ASP A 51 8.36 -9.66 0.26
CA ASP A 51 7.40 -10.78 0.35
C ASP A 51 6.34 -10.65 1.47
N ALA A 52 6.44 -9.65 2.36
CA ALA A 52 5.38 -9.31 3.31
C ALA A 52 5.46 -7.89 3.91
N CYS A 53 6.32 -7.02 3.39
CA CYS A 53 6.70 -5.79 4.09
C CYS A 53 5.65 -4.67 3.95
N LEU A 54 5.52 -3.87 4.99
CA LEU A 54 4.49 -2.82 5.08
C LEU A 54 4.80 -1.60 4.17
N ALA A 55 5.96 -1.60 3.52
CA ALA A 55 6.43 -0.52 2.66
C ALA A 55 5.93 -0.60 1.21
N ARG A 56 5.31 -1.71 0.75
CA ARG A 56 5.01 -1.91 -0.69
C ARG A 56 4.22 -0.77 -1.33
N ASN A 57 3.13 -0.33 -0.71
CA ASN A 57 2.32 0.74 -1.27
C ASN A 57 3.04 2.10 -1.22
N ASP A 58 3.90 2.32 -0.24
CA ASP A 58 4.78 3.51 -0.19
C ASP A 58 5.85 3.46 -1.29
N LEU A 59 6.46 2.30 -1.53
CA LEU A 59 7.40 2.11 -2.64
C LEU A 59 6.70 2.28 -3.99
N ALA A 60 5.49 1.74 -4.15
CA ALA A 60 4.68 1.95 -5.35
C ALA A 60 4.30 3.44 -5.54
N ASN A 61 4.01 4.17 -4.47
CA ASN A 61 3.83 5.63 -4.51
C ASN A 61 5.10 6.32 -5.02
N ILE A 62 6.28 5.96 -4.50
CA ILE A 62 7.56 6.53 -4.94
C ILE A 62 7.82 6.24 -6.41
N LEU A 63 7.53 5.02 -6.88
CA LEU A 63 7.64 4.65 -8.29
C LEU A 63 6.77 5.53 -9.20
N CYS A 64 5.65 6.06 -8.70
CA CYS A 64 4.67 6.81 -9.48
C CYS A 64 4.87 8.34 -9.45
N VAL A 65 5.44 8.90 -8.37
CA VAL A 65 5.32 10.33 -8.04
C VAL A 65 6.63 11.12 -8.22
N GLN A 66 7.76 10.46 -8.48
CA GLN A 66 9.06 11.15 -8.51
C GLN A 66 9.41 11.71 -9.90
N PRO A 67 9.73 13.01 -10.04
CA PRO A 67 10.16 13.62 -11.31
C PRO A 67 11.43 13.00 -11.90
N GLU A 68 12.32 12.51 -11.02
CA GLU A 68 13.60 11.86 -11.33
C GLU A 68 13.43 10.41 -11.82
N VAL A 69 12.25 9.83 -11.60
CA VAL A 69 11.91 8.46 -11.98
C VAL A 69 11.39 8.53 -13.41
N ASP A 70 12.29 8.31 -14.38
CA ASP A 70 11.91 8.11 -15.77
C ASP A 70 11.15 6.78 -15.91
N VAL A 71 9.88 6.77 -15.52
CA VAL A 71 8.95 5.63 -15.68
C VAL A 71 8.91 5.19 -17.15
N LYS A 72 9.12 6.12 -18.09
CA LYS A 72 9.11 5.82 -19.52
C LYS A 72 10.27 4.90 -19.90
N ALA A 73 11.46 5.09 -19.34
CA ALA A 73 12.59 4.17 -19.53
C ALA A 73 12.32 2.75 -19.00
N LEU A 74 11.44 2.63 -18.00
CA LEU A 74 11.01 1.34 -17.45
C LEU A 74 9.75 0.76 -18.09
N ALA A 75 9.10 1.47 -19.00
CA ALA A 75 7.82 1.05 -19.56
C ALA A 75 7.83 -0.39 -20.10
N PRO A 76 8.85 -0.88 -20.83
CA PRO A 76 8.90 -2.28 -21.28
C PRO A 76 8.91 -3.30 -20.12
N THR A 77 9.68 -3.01 -19.06
CA THR A 77 9.78 -3.88 -17.88
C THR A 77 8.48 -3.89 -17.08
N LEU A 78 7.89 -2.72 -16.87
CA LEU A 78 6.60 -2.58 -16.19
C LEU A 78 5.50 -3.31 -16.97
N MET A 79 5.53 -3.22 -18.31
CA MET A 79 4.57 -3.88 -19.19
C MET A 79 4.65 -5.39 -19.09
N SER A 80 5.87 -5.93 -19.22
CA SER A 80 6.13 -7.37 -19.10
C SER A 80 5.56 -7.92 -17.79
N LYS A 81 5.80 -7.22 -16.68
CA LYS A 81 5.31 -7.60 -15.36
C LYS A 81 3.80 -7.42 -15.21
N ALA A 82 3.22 -6.33 -15.73
CA ALA A 82 1.77 -6.12 -15.71
C ALA A 82 1.00 -7.23 -16.44
N LEU A 83 1.61 -7.82 -17.49
CA LEU A 83 1.04 -8.93 -18.25
C LEU A 83 1.25 -10.29 -17.58
N CYS A 84 2.20 -10.44 -16.65
CA CYS A 84 2.43 -11.70 -15.95
C CYS A 84 1.18 -12.16 -15.17
N PRO A 85 0.85 -13.47 -15.21
CA PRO A 85 -0.15 -14.05 -14.33
C PRO A 85 0.21 -13.86 -12.84
N VAL A 86 -0.81 -13.77 -12.00
CA VAL A 86 -0.63 -13.67 -10.53
C VAL A 86 -0.60 -15.06 -9.92
N ASN A 87 0.30 -15.28 -8.96
CA ASN A 87 0.23 -16.42 -8.05
C ASN A 87 0.23 -15.94 -6.60
N ASP A 88 -0.87 -16.19 -5.88
CA ASP A 88 -1.00 -15.87 -4.46
C ASP A 88 -0.41 -16.97 -3.55
N SER A 89 0.04 -18.11 -4.12
CA SER A 89 0.78 -19.15 -3.41
C SER A 89 2.29 -18.95 -3.57
N THR A 90 3.01 -18.85 -2.46
CA THR A 90 4.45 -18.54 -2.39
C THR A 90 5.37 -19.69 -2.84
N THR A 91 4.88 -20.65 -3.64
CA THR A 91 5.58 -21.93 -3.88
C THR A 91 6.00 -22.21 -5.32
N ASP A 92 5.70 -21.34 -6.29
CA ASP A 92 6.16 -21.56 -7.68
C ASP A 92 7.47 -20.82 -7.98
N ALA A 93 8.57 -21.57 -7.96
CA ALA A 93 9.92 -21.11 -8.26
C ALA A 93 10.20 -20.96 -9.78
N HIS A 94 9.24 -21.24 -10.67
CA HIS A 94 9.46 -21.21 -12.12
C HIS A 94 9.15 -19.86 -12.77
N ASN A 95 9.52 -18.71 -12.19
CA ASN A 95 9.64 -17.39 -12.85
C ASN A 95 8.50 -16.95 -13.81
N LYS A 96 7.30 -17.56 -13.72
CA LYS A 96 6.18 -17.42 -14.68
C LYS A 96 5.01 -16.65 -14.09
N THR A 97 5.06 -16.36 -12.80
CA THR A 97 4.01 -15.66 -12.06
C THR A 97 4.61 -14.62 -11.13
N ILE A 98 3.90 -13.53 -10.89
CA ILE A 98 4.30 -12.48 -9.94
C ILE A 98 3.26 -12.34 -8.83
N SER A 99 3.62 -11.67 -7.73
CA SER A 99 2.64 -11.32 -6.71
C SER A 99 1.67 -10.25 -7.22
N ARG A 100 0.44 -10.25 -6.70
CA ARG A 100 -0.56 -9.21 -7.04
C ARG A 100 -0.08 -7.79 -6.73
N PHE A 101 0.80 -7.64 -5.74
CA PHE A 101 1.35 -6.34 -5.34
C PHE A 101 2.30 -5.78 -6.40
N VAL A 102 3.21 -6.62 -6.92
CA VAL A 102 4.10 -6.23 -8.02
C VAL A 102 3.28 -5.85 -9.24
N LYS A 103 2.26 -6.66 -9.57
CA LYS A 103 1.35 -6.37 -10.69
C LYS A 103 0.63 -5.04 -10.51
N ALA A 104 0.05 -4.81 -9.32
CA ALA A 104 -0.65 -3.57 -9.00
C ALA A 104 0.27 -2.34 -9.09
N ALA A 105 1.50 -2.43 -8.57
CA ALA A 105 2.48 -1.35 -8.65
C ALA A 105 2.90 -1.05 -10.10
N CYS A 106 3.13 -2.09 -10.92
CA CYS A 106 3.49 -1.92 -12.33
C CYS A 106 2.35 -1.26 -13.12
N ILE A 107 1.12 -1.75 -12.94
CA ILE A 107 -0.07 -1.16 -13.57
C ILE A 107 -0.20 0.30 -13.15
N ARG A 108 -0.14 0.59 -11.85
CA ARG A 108 -0.23 1.96 -11.35
C ARG A 108 0.82 2.89 -11.97
N ALA A 109 2.06 2.44 -12.09
CA ALA A 109 3.13 3.19 -12.74
C ALA A 109 2.85 3.42 -14.24
N ILE A 110 2.31 2.44 -14.95
CA ILE A 110 1.90 2.62 -16.36
C ILE A 110 0.83 3.72 -16.49
N PHE A 111 -0.09 3.84 -15.52
CA PHE A 111 -1.11 4.88 -15.51
C PHE A 111 -0.58 6.29 -15.22
N THR A 112 0.68 6.46 -14.79
CA THR A 112 1.30 7.80 -14.69
C THR A 112 1.87 8.30 -16.02
N LEU A 113 2.08 7.40 -16.99
CA LEU A 113 2.51 7.76 -18.34
C LEU A 113 1.39 8.51 -19.07
N PRO A 114 1.72 9.43 -19.99
CA PRO A 114 0.76 9.99 -20.94
C PRO A 114 0.01 8.88 -21.68
N GLU A 115 -1.28 9.07 -21.94
CA GLU A 115 -2.12 8.03 -22.56
C GLU A 115 -1.53 7.48 -23.87
N ARG A 116 -0.95 8.35 -24.71
CA ARG A 116 -0.25 7.97 -25.95
C ARG A 116 0.95 7.03 -25.76
N ASP A 117 1.53 7.00 -24.56
CA ASP A 117 2.71 6.21 -24.21
C ASP A 117 2.33 4.90 -23.48
N ARG A 118 1.03 4.64 -23.26
CA ARG A 118 0.50 3.40 -22.66
C ARG A 118 0.29 2.34 -23.74
N CYS A 119 0.38 1.06 -23.36
CA CYS A 119 0.04 -0.03 -24.28
C CYS A 119 -1.47 -0.13 -24.54
N ALA A 120 -1.84 -0.88 -25.58
CA ALA A 120 -3.24 -1.18 -25.86
C ALA A 120 -3.93 -1.96 -24.72
N ASP A 121 -3.21 -2.87 -24.04
CA ASP A 121 -3.75 -3.65 -22.92
C ASP A 121 -4.09 -2.81 -21.69
N ALA A 122 -3.52 -1.59 -21.57
CA ALA A 122 -3.79 -0.70 -20.44
C ALA A 122 -5.27 -0.31 -20.35
N ALA A 123 -6.02 -0.35 -21.45
CA ALA A 123 -7.46 -0.17 -21.44
C ALA A 123 -8.18 -1.19 -20.55
N ALA A 124 -7.70 -2.45 -20.50
CA ALA A 124 -8.25 -3.51 -19.65
C ALA A 124 -7.87 -3.35 -18.18
N TRP A 125 -6.94 -2.45 -17.85
CA TRP A 125 -6.44 -2.21 -16.51
C TRP A 125 -6.97 -0.93 -15.87
N GLN A 126 -8.00 -0.32 -16.45
CA GLN A 126 -8.59 0.89 -15.90
C GLN A 126 -9.02 0.65 -14.44
N PRO A 127 -8.51 1.43 -13.49
CA PRO A 127 -8.89 1.30 -12.09
C PRO A 127 -10.36 1.68 -11.92
N ILE A 128 -11.08 0.90 -11.12
CA ILE A 128 -12.34 1.32 -10.54
C ILE A 128 -12.01 2.40 -9.51
N HIS A 129 -12.34 3.65 -9.86
CA HIS A 129 -12.15 4.78 -8.97
C HIS A 129 -13.29 4.85 -7.95
N LEU A 130 -12.95 4.69 -6.69
CA LEU A 130 -13.85 4.77 -5.56
C LEU A 130 -13.45 5.96 -4.69
N ARG A 131 -14.42 6.62 -4.06
CA ARG A 131 -14.16 7.77 -3.20
C ARG A 131 -14.86 7.61 -1.87
N THR A 132 -14.18 8.01 -0.80
CA THR A 132 -14.75 8.22 0.53
C THR A 132 -14.19 9.49 1.17
N THR A 133 -14.95 10.04 2.10
CA THR A 133 -14.53 11.16 2.94
C THR A 133 -14.55 10.74 4.41
N THR A 134 -13.60 11.19 5.22
CA THR A 134 -13.72 11.06 6.68
C THR A 134 -14.80 12.03 7.18
N VAL A 135 -15.62 11.59 8.13
CA VAL A 135 -16.65 12.47 8.71
C VAL A 135 -16.07 13.12 9.98
N PRO A 136 -15.88 14.45 9.99
CA PRO A 136 -15.16 15.14 11.07
C PRO A 136 -15.66 14.80 12.47
N GLY A 137 -14.75 14.36 13.34
CA GLY A 137 -15.05 14.05 14.75
C GLY A 137 -15.94 12.83 14.96
N LYS A 138 -16.23 12.04 13.91
CA LYS A 138 -17.08 10.85 14.01
C LYS A 138 -16.30 9.54 13.93
N MET A 139 -15.03 9.59 13.50
CA MET A 139 -14.22 8.39 13.25
C MET A 139 -14.97 7.40 12.35
N VAL A 140 -15.52 7.89 11.24
CA VAL A 140 -16.18 7.05 10.22
C VAL A 140 -15.82 7.57 8.83
N TRP A 141 -15.93 6.67 7.86
CA TRP A 141 -15.90 6.99 6.44
C TRP A 141 -17.31 7.09 5.88
N ASP A 142 -17.51 7.94 4.89
CA ASP A 142 -18.73 8.00 4.09
C ASP A 142 -18.40 8.18 2.59
N PRO A 143 -18.79 7.24 1.71
CA PRO A 143 -19.36 5.93 2.03
C PRO A 143 -18.36 4.99 2.74
N LYS A 144 -18.89 4.08 3.58
CA LYS A 144 -18.10 3.03 4.25
C LYS A 144 -18.15 1.65 3.60
N GLU A 145 -18.95 1.47 2.56
CA GLU A 145 -19.06 0.19 1.85
C GLU A 145 -18.81 0.39 0.35
N PHE A 146 -18.04 -0.52 -0.24
CA PHE A 146 -17.77 -0.56 -1.67
C PHE A 146 -18.04 -1.97 -2.19
N ILE A 147 -18.40 -2.06 -3.47
CA ILE A 147 -18.63 -3.32 -4.17
C ILE A 147 -17.75 -3.31 -5.42
N VAL A 148 -16.93 -4.34 -5.59
CA VAL A 148 -16.01 -4.47 -6.73
C VAL A 148 -15.98 -5.91 -7.24
N PRO A 149 -15.74 -6.14 -8.54
CA PRO A 149 -15.52 -7.48 -9.08
C PRO A 149 -14.22 -8.11 -8.53
N PRO A 150 -14.15 -9.45 -8.43
CA PRO A 150 -12.88 -10.15 -8.19
C PRO A 150 -11.81 -9.75 -9.21
N ASN A 151 -10.55 -9.65 -8.77
CA ASN A 151 -9.39 -9.29 -9.60
C ASN A 151 -9.45 -7.91 -10.29
N SER A 152 -10.44 -7.08 -10.00
CA SER A 152 -10.49 -5.71 -10.50
C SER A 152 -9.39 -4.85 -9.89
N ILE A 153 -8.89 -3.88 -10.65
CA ILE A 153 -7.95 -2.88 -10.12
C ILE A 153 -8.77 -1.79 -9.45
N VAL A 154 -8.42 -1.46 -8.21
CA VAL A 154 -9.18 -0.54 -7.37
C VAL A 154 -8.28 0.60 -6.93
N ALA A 155 -8.79 1.82 -7.05
CA ALA A 155 -8.17 3.03 -6.50
C ALA A 155 -9.20 3.71 -5.58
N ILE A 156 -8.98 3.63 -4.26
CA ILE A 156 -9.80 4.33 -3.28
C ILE A 156 -9.14 5.67 -2.95
N GLU A 157 -9.80 6.76 -3.34
CA GLU A 157 -9.49 8.11 -2.90
C GLU A 157 -10.15 8.35 -1.54
N MET A 158 -9.34 8.63 -0.51
CA MET A 158 -9.84 9.01 0.81
C MET A 158 -9.52 10.49 1.06
N VAL A 159 -10.54 11.34 1.14
CA VAL A 159 -10.38 12.75 1.50
C VAL A 159 -10.51 12.90 3.01
N ASN A 160 -9.53 13.56 3.65
CA ASN A 160 -9.53 13.76 5.09
C ASN A 160 -9.76 15.23 5.49
N PRO A 161 -11.01 15.71 5.58
CA PRO A 161 -11.29 17.03 6.16
C PRO A 161 -11.23 17.04 7.69
N ASP A 162 -10.97 15.90 8.35
CA ASP A 162 -10.91 15.82 9.82
C ASP A 162 -9.61 16.44 10.37
N SER A 163 -9.61 16.75 11.66
CA SER A 163 -8.42 17.18 12.42
C SER A 163 -7.55 16.01 12.88
N MET A 164 -8.03 14.77 12.72
CA MET A 164 -7.32 13.54 13.04
C MET A 164 -6.63 12.92 11.83
N GLN A 165 -5.63 12.08 12.07
CA GLN A 165 -5.01 11.25 11.04
C GLN A 165 -5.78 9.95 10.86
N HIS A 166 -5.81 9.45 9.62
CA HIS A 166 -6.48 8.19 9.31
C HIS A 166 -5.66 7.37 8.32
N ASN A 167 -5.51 6.09 8.60
CA ASN A 167 -5.05 5.10 7.64
C ASN A 167 -6.24 4.23 7.20
N MET A 168 -6.07 3.41 6.16
CA MET A 168 -7.09 2.45 5.73
C MET A 168 -6.41 1.15 5.35
N LEU A 169 -6.80 0.07 6.03
CA LEU A 169 -6.34 -1.27 5.72
C LEU A 169 -7.46 -2.08 5.09
N VAL A 170 -7.16 -2.88 4.08
CA VAL A 170 -8.02 -3.99 3.64
C VAL A 170 -7.53 -5.23 4.37
N CYS A 171 -8.41 -5.92 5.09
CA CYS A 171 -8.03 -7.11 5.83
C CYS A 171 -8.82 -8.36 5.41
N ALA A 172 -8.32 -9.53 5.80
CA ALA A 172 -8.94 -10.81 5.50
C ALA A 172 -10.36 -10.91 6.11
N PRO A 173 -11.29 -11.65 5.49
CA PRO A 173 -12.63 -11.83 6.03
C PRO A 173 -12.60 -12.37 7.47
N GLY A 174 -13.42 -11.78 8.34
CA GLY A 174 -13.50 -12.16 9.76
C GLY A 174 -12.36 -11.65 10.65
N SER A 175 -11.40 -10.88 10.14
CA SER A 175 -10.22 -10.46 10.91
C SER A 175 -10.34 -9.09 11.60
N LEU A 176 -11.47 -8.38 11.49
CA LEU A 176 -11.60 -6.99 11.96
C LEU A 176 -11.19 -6.83 13.44
N SER A 177 -11.75 -7.64 14.33
CA SER A 177 -11.47 -7.54 15.77
C SER A 177 -10.03 -7.93 16.11
N GLU A 178 -9.48 -8.94 15.44
CA GLU A 178 -8.10 -9.38 15.63
C GLU A 178 -7.10 -8.28 15.23
N ILE A 179 -7.30 -7.69 14.06
CA ILE A 179 -6.49 -6.57 13.56
C ILE A 179 -6.64 -5.34 14.45
N GLY A 180 -7.86 -5.03 14.87
CA GLY A 180 -8.13 -3.94 15.80
C GLY A 180 -7.43 -4.09 17.15
N VAL A 181 -7.50 -5.28 17.76
CA VAL A 181 -6.78 -5.57 19.01
C VAL A 181 -5.26 -5.53 18.81
N ALA A 182 -4.76 -6.00 17.66
CA ALA A 182 -3.34 -5.90 17.34
C ALA A 182 -2.90 -4.44 17.15
N ALA A 183 -3.75 -3.58 16.58
CA ALA A 183 -3.50 -2.15 16.46
C ALA A 183 -3.47 -1.46 17.83
N ASP A 184 -4.43 -1.76 18.72
CA ASP A 184 -4.44 -1.23 20.10
C ASP A 184 -3.12 -1.55 20.84
N LYS A 185 -2.54 -2.74 20.59
CA LYS A 185 -1.26 -3.16 21.19
C LYS A 185 -0.04 -2.38 20.69
N LEU A 186 -0.11 -1.72 19.53
CA LEU A 186 0.97 -0.84 19.07
C LEU A 186 1.08 0.41 19.97
N GLY A 187 -0.03 0.82 20.58
CA GLY A 187 -0.14 2.01 21.41
C GLY A 187 0.19 3.31 20.64
N GLU A 188 0.17 4.42 21.36
CA GLU A 188 0.45 5.77 20.81
C GLU A 188 1.95 6.13 20.79
N GLY A 189 2.80 5.19 21.22
CA GLY A 189 4.24 5.37 21.35
C GLY A 189 4.98 5.50 20.01
N ALA A 190 6.30 5.67 20.11
CA ALA A 190 7.17 5.86 18.93
C ALA A 190 7.05 4.71 17.92
N ILE A 191 6.90 3.47 18.39
CA ILE A 191 6.76 2.28 17.52
C ILE A 191 5.45 2.34 16.72
N GLY A 192 4.33 2.69 17.36
CA GLY A 192 3.05 2.85 16.67
C GLY A 192 3.11 3.91 15.57
N LYS A 193 3.69 5.08 15.89
CA LYS A 193 3.92 6.16 14.92
C LYS A 193 4.81 5.72 13.76
N GLN A 194 5.95 5.13 14.08
CA GLN A 194 6.90 4.62 13.08
C GLN A 194 6.22 3.64 12.14
N ARG A 195 5.31 2.80 12.63
CA ARG A 195 4.60 1.81 11.80
C ARG A 195 3.30 2.33 11.18
N GLN A 196 3.01 3.63 11.24
CA GLN A 196 1.72 4.21 10.82
C GLN A 196 0.51 3.48 11.43
N TYR A 197 0.70 2.92 12.63
CA TYR A 197 -0.26 2.10 13.35
C TYR A 197 -0.75 0.87 12.58
N VAL A 198 0.06 0.34 11.67
CA VAL A 198 -0.23 -0.89 10.94
C VAL A 198 0.31 -2.10 11.71
N PRO A 199 -0.57 -2.99 12.23
CA PRO A 199 -0.14 -4.16 12.99
C PRO A 199 0.57 -5.18 12.12
N ASP A 200 1.43 -6.00 12.73
CA ASP A 200 2.13 -7.08 12.02
C ASP A 200 1.20 -8.29 11.91
N SER A 201 0.56 -8.44 10.76
CA SER A 201 -0.36 -9.55 10.53
C SER A 201 -0.48 -9.87 9.05
N ALA A 202 -0.35 -11.16 8.71
CA ALA A 202 -0.62 -11.67 7.38
C ALA A 202 -2.09 -11.50 6.94
N LYS A 203 -2.99 -11.11 7.86
CA LYS A 203 -4.38 -10.79 7.56
C LYS A 203 -4.58 -9.33 7.11
N VAL A 204 -3.56 -8.48 7.21
CA VAL A 204 -3.55 -7.17 6.53
C VAL A 204 -3.16 -7.43 5.08
N LEU A 205 -4.10 -7.19 4.17
CA LEU A 205 -3.92 -7.50 2.74
C LEU A 205 -3.39 -6.30 1.98
N GLU A 206 -3.91 -5.10 2.26
CA GLU A 206 -3.53 -3.86 1.59
C GLU A 206 -3.48 -2.71 2.60
N ILE A 207 -2.60 -1.74 2.37
CA ILE A 207 -2.32 -0.64 3.30
C ILE A 207 -2.36 0.70 2.57
N MET A 208 -3.19 1.61 3.02
CA MET A 208 -2.97 3.04 2.86
C MET A 208 -2.46 3.56 4.19
N GLY A 209 -1.26 4.16 4.18
CA GLY A 209 -0.64 4.74 5.38
C GLY A 209 -1.44 5.91 5.95
N LEU A 210 -0.86 6.61 6.93
CA LEU A 210 -1.53 7.75 7.56
C LEU A 210 -1.72 8.88 6.56
N THR A 211 -2.97 9.28 6.40
CA THR A 211 -3.37 10.49 5.71
C THR A 211 -3.51 11.60 6.74
N ALA A 212 -2.80 12.70 6.53
CA ALA A 212 -2.80 13.85 7.42
C ALA A 212 -4.13 14.63 7.34
N PRO A 213 -4.44 15.46 8.36
CA PRO A 213 -5.54 16.42 8.27
C PRO A 213 -5.48 17.28 7.02
N ASN A 214 -6.62 17.53 6.40
CA ASN A 214 -6.79 18.32 5.18
C ASN A 214 -6.00 17.81 3.97
N THR A 215 -5.71 16.51 3.91
CA THR A 215 -5.03 15.86 2.78
C THR A 215 -5.84 14.70 2.22
N THR A 216 -5.44 14.22 1.05
CA THR A 216 -6.06 13.07 0.37
C THR A 216 -5.07 11.90 0.37
N GLY A 217 -5.55 10.74 0.81
CA GLY A 217 -4.86 9.47 0.73
C GLY A 217 -5.35 8.64 -0.44
N TRP A 218 -4.50 7.73 -0.93
CA TRP A 218 -4.83 6.82 -2.01
C TRP A 218 -4.47 5.38 -1.64
N LEU A 219 -5.44 4.49 -1.77
CA LEU A 219 -5.23 3.04 -1.68
C LEU A 219 -5.39 2.42 -3.07
N TRP A 220 -4.30 1.89 -3.63
CA TRP A 220 -4.29 1.25 -4.94
C TRP A 220 -3.95 -0.23 -4.82
N PHE A 221 -4.80 -1.11 -5.33
CA PHE A 221 -4.60 -2.55 -5.22
C PHE A 221 -5.40 -3.33 -6.27
N ILE A 222 -5.10 -4.63 -6.39
CA ILE A 222 -5.95 -5.58 -7.12
C ILE A 222 -6.86 -6.25 -6.10
N ALA A 223 -8.18 -6.15 -6.31
CA ALA A 223 -9.18 -6.77 -5.44
C ALA A 223 -8.93 -8.29 -5.34
N PRO A 224 -9.07 -8.89 -4.15
CA PRO A 224 -8.88 -10.32 -3.95
C PRO A 224 -9.64 -11.18 -4.98
N ALA A 225 -9.04 -12.29 -5.40
CA ALA A 225 -9.68 -13.21 -6.36
C ALA A 225 -10.89 -13.95 -5.76
N LYS A 226 -10.90 -14.15 -4.44
CA LYS A 226 -11.96 -14.87 -3.74
C LYS A 226 -13.11 -13.92 -3.41
N PRO A 227 -14.35 -14.20 -3.87
CA PRO A 227 -15.52 -13.44 -3.44
C PRO A 227 -15.69 -13.47 -1.92
N GLY A 228 -16.14 -12.36 -1.34
CA GLY A 228 -16.29 -12.23 0.09
C GLY A 228 -16.39 -10.79 0.56
N THR A 229 -16.60 -10.62 1.86
CA THR A 229 -16.59 -9.31 2.52
C THR A 229 -15.27 -9.13 3.26
N TYR A 230 -14.48 -8.19 2.78
CA TYR A 230 -13.19 -7.81 3.32
C TYR A 230 -13.37 -6.55 4.18
N PRO A 231 -13.07 -6.58 5.48
CA PRO A 231 -13.17 -5.38 6.31
C PRO A 231 -12.17 -4.31 5.83
N LEU A 232 -12.67 -3.09 5.73
CA LEU A 232 -11.86 -1.87 5.73
C LEU A 232 -11.71 -1.41 7.16
N VAL A 233 -10.52 -1.06 7.62
CA VAL A 233 -10.31 -0.67 9.02
C VAL A 233 -9.28 0.45 9.14
N CYS A 234 -9.60 1.46 9.93
CA CYS A 234 -8.63 2.46 10.39
C CYS A 234 -8.03 1.95 11.70
N THR A 235 -6.72 1.78 11.72
CA THR A 235 -5.97 1.29 12.88
C THR A 235 -5.21 2.40 13.61
N TYR A 236 -5.45 3.66 13.26
CA TYR A 236 -5.03 4.76 14.13
C TYR A 236 -5.63 4.55 15.54
N PRO A 237 -4.88 4.85 16.62
CA PRO A 237 -5.23 4.43 17.98
C PRO A 237 -6.70 4.72 18.35
N GLY A 238 -7.42 3.67 18.78
CA GLY A 238 -8.82 3.75 19.20
C GLY A 238 -9.86 3.83 18.07
N HIS A 239 -9.47 4.04 16.80
CA HIS A 239 -10.44 4.30 15.72
C HIS A 239 -11.19 3.05 15.25
N TRP A 240 -10.54 1.89 15.22
CA TRP A 240 -11.03 0.70 14.51
C TRP A 240 -12.44 0.22 14.89
N ARG A 241 -12.87 0.52 16.12
CA ARG A 241 -14.20 0.15 16.65
C ARG A 241 -15.33 0.87 15.90
N MET A 242 -15.12 2.15 15.59
CA MET A 242 -16.07 3.00 14.90
C MET A 242 -15.74 3.13 13.41
N MET A 243 -14.45 3.23 13.11
CA MET A 243 -13.91 3.53 11.79
C MET A 243 -13.56 2.25 11.04
N ASN A 244 -14.60 1.54 10.64
CA ASN A 244 -14.50 0.37 9.78
C ASN A 244 -15.59 0.40 8.70
N GLY A 245 -15.34 -0.36 7.65
CA GLY A 245 -16.16 -0.45 6.46
C GLY A 245 -16.07 -1.82 5.81
N LYS A 246 -16.63 -1.96 4.61
CA LYS A 246 -16.66 -3.22 3.88
C LYS A 246 -16.26 -3.02 2.43
N LEU A 247 -15.32 -3.82 1.97
CA LEU A 247 -15.10 -4.09 0.56
C LEU A 247 -15.78 -5.42 0.23
N LYS A 248 -16.86 -5.40 -0.54
CA LYS A 248 -17.54 -6.60 -1.03
C LYS A 248 -16.98 -6.95 -2.39
N VAL A 249 -16.37 -8.12 -2.48
CA VAL A 249 -15.86 -8.70 -3.72
C VAL A 249 -16.89 -9.70 -4.24
N GLN A 250 -17.52 -9.42 -5.39
CA GLN A 250 -18.58 -10.26 -5.98
C GLN A 250 -18.74 -10.01 -7.49
#